data_AF-A0A949ARJ7-F1
#
_entry.id   AF-A0A949ARJ7-F1
#
_cell.length_a   1.000
_cell.length_b   1.000
_cell.length_c   1.000
_cell.angle_alpha   90.00
_cell.angle_beta   90.00
_cell.angle_gamma   90.00
#
_symmetry.space_group_name_H-M   'P 1'
#
loop_
_entity.id
_entity.type
_entity.pdbx_description
1 polymer ?
#
loop_
_entity_poly.entity_id
_entity_poly.type
_entity_poly.pdbx_seq_one_letter_code
_entity_poly.pdbx_strand_id
1 'polypeptide(L)'
;KDHKIDLIVIVVPFLNDIEGSKKYIDIVKSYFQFYKIPVVDVGELVKDLPLKKRIVNEHDPHASVLVHRMIADALFDIFLKL
;
A
#
# COMPACT_ATOMS: atom_id res chain seq x y z
N LYS A 1 -17.86 -6.43 -13.55
CA LYS A 1 -17.94 -7.84 -13.99
C LYS A 1 -18.16 -7.98 -15.51
N ASP A 2 -18.64 -6.94 -16.21
CA ASP A 2 -18.87 -6.98 -17.67
C ASP A 2 -17.68 -6.56 -18.53
N HIS A 3 -16.57 -6.18 -17.91
CA HIS A 3 -15.29 -5.93 -18.57
C HIS A 3 -14.20 -6.77 -17.89
N LYS A 4 -13.37 -7.46 -18.69
CA LYS A 4 -12.16 -8.15 -18.24
C LYS A 4 -11.09 -7.11 -17.91
N ILE A 5 -11.18 -6.52 -16.73
CA ILE A 5 -10.22 -5.55 -16.22
C ILE A 5 -9.57 -6.17 -14.99
N ASP A 6 -8.24 -6.25 -15.01
CA ASP A 6 -7.47 -6.65 -13.84
C ASP A 6 -7.51 -5.55 -12.78
N LEU A 7 -7.93 -5.94 -11.57
CA LEU A 7 -7.96 -5.05 -10.41
C LEU A 7 -6.76 -5.36 -9.53
N ILE A 8 -6.01 -4.32 -9.17
CA ILE A 8 -4.96 -4.36 -8.15
C ILE A 8 -5.32 -3.31 -7.11
N VAL A 9 -5.21 -3.65 -5.83
CA VAL A 9 -5.54 -2.73 -4.73
C VAL A 9 -4.27 -2.31 -4.00
N ILE A 10 -4.13 -1.01 -3.79
CA ILE A 10 -3.06 -0.44 -2.96
C ILE A 10 -3.72 0.04 -1.68
N VAL A 11 -3.30 -0.53 -0.54
CA VAL A 11 -3.85 -0.14 0.76
C VAL A 11 -2.77 0.64 1.51
N VAL A 12 -3.08 1.92 1.77
CA VAL A 12 -2.16 2.84 2.43
C VAL A 12 -2.60 3.01 3.89
N PRO A 13 -1.76 2.65 4.89
CA PRO A 13 -2.03 2.93 6.29
C PRO A 13 -1.90 4.40 6.61
N PHE A 14 -2.18 4.77 7.86
CA PHE A 14 -1.65 6.01 8.40
C PHE A 14 -0.12 5.88 8.49
N LEU A 15 0.59 6.59 7.61
CA LEU A 15 2.06 6.47 7.51
C LEU A 15 2.79 7.06 8.73
N ASN A 16 2.11 7.92 9.48
CA ASN A 16 2.54 8.42 10.78
C ASN A 16 2.23 7.47 11.94
N ASP A 17 1.33 6.50 11.78
CA ASP A 17 0.98 5.50 12.78
C ASP A 17 0.51 4.18 12.13
N ILE A 18 1.50 3.41 11.63
CA ILE A 18 1.24 2.15 10.92
C ILE A 18 0.59 1.14 11.87
N GLU A 19 1.09 1.01 13.10
CA GLU A 19 0.55 0.07 14.08
C GLU A 19 -0.88 0.42 14.50
N GLY A 20 -1.15 1.71 14.76
CA GLY A 20 -2.50 2.17 15.12
C GLY A 20 -3.54 1.96 14.01
N SER A 21 -3.12 1.96 12.75
CA SER A 21 -4.01 1.69 11.61
C SER A 21 -4.02 0.23 11.15
N LYS A 22 -3.12 -0.63 11.65
CA LYS A 22 -2.88 -2.01 11.18
C LYS A 22 -4.15 -2.86 11.11
N LYS A 23 -5.00 -2.81 12.15
CA LYS A 23 -6.24 -3.62 12.21
C LYS A 23 -7.18 -3.31 11.03
N TYR A 24 -7.29 -2.05 10.65
CA TYR A 24 -8.15 -1.63 9.53
C TYR A 24 -7.56 -2.09 8.20
N ILE A 25 -6.24 -1.99 8.04
CA ILE A 25 -5.52 -2.47 6.86
C ILE A 25 -5.68 -3.97 6.70
N ASP A 26 -5.53 -4.74 7.78
CA ASP A 26 -5.70 -6.20 7.74
C ASP A 26 -7.12 -6.60 7.31
N ILE A 27 -8.17 -5.88 7.73
CA ILE A 27 -9.55 -6.14 7.29
C ILE A 27 -9.70 -5.92 5.77
N VAL A 28 -9.22 -4.78 5.27
CA VAL A 28 -9.29 -4.43 3.84
C VAL A 28 -8.46 -5.41 3.01
N LYS A 29 -7.23 -5.70 3.43
CA LYS A 29 -6.33 -6.66 2.78
C LYS A 29 -6.97 -8.04 2.72
N SER A 30 -7.51 -8.53 3.83
CA SER A 30 -8.14 -9.86 3.91
C SER A 30 -9.34 -9.97 2.97
N TYR A 31 -10.15 -8.92 2.85
CA TYR A 31 -11.29 -8.89 1.94
C TYR A 31 -10.87 -9.08 0.47
N PHE A 32 -9.90 -8.31 -0.01
CA PHE A 32 -9.46 -8.41 -1.40
C PHE A 32 -8.68 -9.69 -1.69
N GLN A 33 -7.85 -10.14 -0.74
CA GLN A 33 -7.15 -11.43 -0.85
C GLN A 33 -8.11 -12.62 -0.91
N PHE A 34 -9.23 -12.59 -0.19
CA PHE A 34 -10.27 -13.63 -0.29
C PHE A 34 -10.81 -13.77 -1.72
N TYR A 35 -10.94 -12.66 -2.45
CA TYR A 35 -11.34 -12.64 -3.87
C TYR A 35 -10.18 -12.86 -4.84
N LYS A 36 -8.98 -13.21 -4.36
CA LYS A 36 -7.76 -13.40 -5.15
C LYS A 36 -7.34 -12.15 -5.93
N ILE A 37 -7.71 -10.98 -5.43
CA ILE A 37 -7.28 -9.69 -5.98
C ILE A 37 -5.90 -9.37 -5.38
N PRO A 38 -4.86 -9.07 -6.19
CA PRO A 38 -3.56 -8.65 -5.69
C PRO A 38 -3.67 -7.38 -4.84
N VAL A 39 -2.98 -7.39 -3.69
CA VAL A 39 -2.95 -6.26 -2.75
C VAL A 39 -1.52 -5.85 -2.45
N VAL A 40 -1.21 -4.57 -2.63
CA VAL A 40 0.01 -3.94 -2.12
C VAL A 40 -0.29 -3.34 -0.75
N ASP A 41 0.27 -3.95 0.29
CA ASP A 41 0.22 -3.44 1.67
C ASP A 41 1.38 -2.45 1.87
N VAL A 42 1.09 -1.15 1.80
CA VAL A 42 2.12 -0.11 1.90
C VAL A 42 2.73 -0.06 3.30
N GLY A 43 2.00 -0.50 4.34
CA GLY A 43 2.53 -0.55 5.71
C GLY A 43 3.70 -1.51 5.84
N GLU A 44 3.54 -2.72 5.29
CA GLU A 44 4.62 -3.71 5.24
C GLU A 44 5.80 -3.25 4.39
N LEU A 45 5.54 -2.54 3.29
CA LEU A 45 6.56 -2.02 2.39
C LEU A 45 7.48 -0.99 3.06
N VAL A 46 6.95 -0.19 3.98
CA VAL A 46 7.67 0.95 4.58
C VAL A 46 7.98 0.79 6.07
N LYS A 47 7.66 -0.37 6.69
CA LYS A 47 7.79 -0.59 8.14
C LYS A 47 9.18 -0.29 8.69
N ASP A 48 10.22 -0.58 7.90
CA ASP A 48 11.62 -0.36 8.30
C ASP A 48 12.12 1.06 7.98
N LEU A 49 11.32 1.90 7.30
CA LEU A 49 11.68 3.30 7.07
C LEU A 49 11.43 4.14 8.33
N PRO A 50 12.30 5.11 8.66
CA PRO A 50 11.96 6.12 9.67
C PRO A 50 10.82 7.01 9.19
N LEU A 51 10.01 7.54 10.11
CA LEU A 51 8.85 8.40 9.82
C LEU A 51 9.15 9.52 8.80
N LYS A 52 10.28 10.22 8.97
CA LYS A 52 10.73 11.31 8.08
C LYS A 52 10.92 10.90 6.61
N LYS A 53 11.06 9.60 6.33
CA LYS A 53 11.15 9.06 4.97
C LYS A 53 9.82 8.52 4.45
N ARG A 54 8.82 8.31 5.32
CA ARG A 54 7.50 7.78 4.95
C ARG A 54 6.56 8.87 4.43
N ILE A 55 6.58 10.04 5.06
CA ILE A 55 5.67 11.15 4.76
C ILE A 55 6.39 12.35 4.13
N VAL A 56 5.64 13.26 3.52
CA VAL A 56 6.18 14.50 2.94
C VAL A 56 6.80 15.37 4.04
N ASN A 57 6.08 15.66 5.12
CA ASN A 57 6.55 16.36 6.31
C ASN A 57 5.53 16.27 7.47
N GLU A 58 5.80 16.92 8.60
CA GLU A 58 4.93 16.89 9.80
C GLU A 58 3.56 17.58 9.61
N HIS A 59 3.43 18.45 8.60
CA HIS A 59 2.18 19.13 8.25
C HIS A 59 1.44 18.44 7.08
N ASP A 60 2.08 17.48 6.43
CA ASP A 60 1.56 16.76 5.29
C ASP A 60 1.86 15.25 5.45
N PRO A 61 0.91 14.47 6.01
CA PRO A 61 1.09 13.05 6.26
C PRO A 61 0.93 12.18 5.01
N HIS A 62 0.82 12.76 3.81
CA HIS A 62 0.81 11.98 2.57
C HIS A 62 2.14 11.27 2.33
N ALA A 63 2.10 10.22 1.50
CA ALA A 63 3.26 9.44 1.12
C ALA A 63 4.37 10.32 0.52
N SER A 64 5.60 10.10 0.98
CA SER A 64 6.77 10.76 0.39
C SER A 64 7.03 10.28 -1.04
N VAL A 65 7.86 11.02 -1.77
CA VAL A 65 8.34 10.61 -3.11
C VAL A 65 9.01 9.22 -3.07
N LEU A 66 9.71 8.90 -1.98
CA LEU A 66 10.32 7.59 -1.80
C LEU A 66 9.26 6.49 -1.69
N VAL A 67 8.20 6.72 -0.91
CA VAL A 67 7.11 5.74 -0.76
C VAL A 67 6.39 5.53 -2.08
N HIS A 68 6.12 6.59 -2.84
CA HIS A 68 5.54 6.45 -4.18
C HIS A 68 6.42 5.64 -5.13
N ARG A 69 7.75 5.78 -5.07
CA ARG A 69 8.68 4.95 -5.85
C ARG A 69 8.59 3.48 -5.45
N MET A 70 8.60 3.18 -4.15
CA MET A 70 8.47 1.79 -3.67
C MET A 70 7.13 1.17 -4.08
N ILE A 71 6.04 1.93 -4.07
CA ILE A 71 4.73 1.48 -4.57
C ILE A 71 4.81 1.17 -6.06
N ALA A 72 5.44 2.05 -6.86
CA ALA A 72 5.60 1.83 -8.29
C ALA A 72 6.41 0.57 -8.60
N ASP A 73 7.50 0.34 -7.87
CA ASP A 73 8.32 -0.87 -8.00
C ASP A 73 7.50 -2.13 -7.67
N ALA A 74 6.71 -2.09 -6.58
CA ALA A 74 5.83 -3.20 -6.19
C ALA A 74 4.72 -3.47 -7.22
N LEU A 75 4.15 -2.43 -7.82
CA LEU A 75 3.15 -2.57 -8.89
C LEU A 75 3.78 -3.14 -10.17
N PHE A 76 4.98 -2.70 -10.53
CA PHE A 76 5.70 -3.21 -11.70
C PHE A 76 5.93 -4.72 -11.60
N ASP A 77 6.34 -5.22 -10.42
CA ASP A 77 6.50 -6.65 -10.16
C ASP A 77 5.20 -7.46 -10.27
N ILE A 78 4.04 -6.83 -10.01
CA ILE A 78 2.73 -7.45 -10.22
C ILE A 78 2.39 -7.46 -11.70
N PHE A 79 2.60 -6.35 -12.41
CA PHE A 79 2.32 -6.24 -13.84
C PHE A 79 3.10 -7.25 -14.68
N LEU A 80 4.34 -7.59 -14.30
CA LEU A 80 5.13 -8.63 -14.98
C LEU A 80 4.57 -10.05 -14.85
N LYS A 81 3.60 -10.28 -13.95
CA LYS A 81 3.00 -11.60 -13.65
C LYS A 81 1.57 -11.74 -14.16
N LEU A 82 0.98 -10.66 -14.69
CA LEU A 82 -0.31 -10.67 -15.38
C LEU A 82 -0.13 -11.14 -16.82
#